data_AF-A0A7Y6E3Y3-F1
#
_entry.id   AF-A0A7Y6E3Y3-F1
#
_cell.length_a   1.000
_cell.length_b   1.000
_cell.length_c   1.000
_cell.angle_alpha   90.00
_cell.angle_beta   90.00
_cell.angle_gamma   90.00
#
_symmetry.space_group_name_H-M   'P 1'
#
loop_
_entity.id
_entity.type
_entity.pdbx_description
1 polymer ?
#
loop_
_entity_poly.entity_id
_entity_poly.type
_entity_poly.pdbx_seq_one_letter_code
_entity_poly.pdbx_strand_id
1 'polypeptide(L)'
;MAYGTLRAFLKALEKEGDLRRVRVEVDPYLEVGEITDRVNKSGGPALLFENVRGSAMPLAMNVFGTDRRMLKALGLKSYAEISDKIGGLLKPELPHGFSGLREAFGKLGSVAHIPPKKVSNAPCQEVVRTGDAVDLDAIPALHTWPDDGGAFFNLGLTHTKDPDTGVRNLGLYRLQRHDKRTIGMHWQIHKDSRNHYQVAARRGERLPVAIAFGCPPAVTYAATAPLPGDIDEYLFAGFVQGKRVEMVDCKTVPLQVPAEAEVVLEGWLEPGVMRDEGPFGDHTGFYTPMEPFPALTIDCVTMREDPLLQSIVVGRPPT
;
A
#
# COMPACT_ATOMS: atom_id res chain seq x y z
N MET A 1 14.59 9.57 -12.01
CA MET A 1 13.56 10.06 -11.08
C MET A 1 12.55 8.95 -10.87
N ALA A 2 11.99 8.81 -9.66
CA ALA A 2 10.99 7.80 -9.37
C ALA A 2 9.64 8.12 -10.05
N TYR A 3 8.71 7.18 -10.00
CA TYR A 3 7.42 7.29 -10.68
C TYR A 3 6.37 7.87 -9.74
N GLY A 4 5.67 8.92 -10.20
CA GLY A 4 4.64 9.59 -9.40
C GLY A 4 3.31 8.84 -9.31
N THR A 5 3.11 7.78 -10.10
CA THR A 5 1.92 6.92 -10.08
C THR A 5 2.29 5.49 -10.42
N LEU A 6 1.50 4.51 -9.97
CA LEU A 6 1.65 3.12 -10.39
C LEU A 6 1.54 2.98 -11.92
N ARG A 7 0.58 3.66 -12.53
CA ARG A 7 0.36 3.63 -13.99
C ARG A 7 1.57 4.09 -14.78
N ALA A 8 2.24 5.15 -14.34
CA ALA A 8 3.47 5.63 -14.98
C ALA A 8 4.59 4.58 -14.89
N PHE A 9 4.66 3.86 -13.78
CA PHE A 9 5.62 2.78 -13.60
C PHE A 9 5.31 1.58 -14.50
N LEU A 10 4.06 1.10 -14.53
CA LEU A 10 3.63 0.00 -15.39
C LEU A 10 3.89 0.31 -16.87
N LYS A 11 3.60 1.54 -17.33
CA LYS A 11 3.90 2.00 -18.70
C LYS A 11 5.40 1.96 -19.02
N ALA A 12 6.26 2.30 -18.04
CA ALA A 12 7.70 2.25 -18.24
C ALA A 12 8.22 0.80 -18.31
N LEU A 13 7.69 -0.09 -17.47
CA LEU A 13 8.00 -1.52 -17.54
C LEU A 13 7.57 -2.12 -18.88
N GLU A 14 6.38 -1.77 -19.37
CA GLU A 14 5.88 -2.21 -20.68
C GLU A 14 6.78 -1.76 -21.83
N LYS A 15 7.20 -0.49 -21.83
CA LYS A 15 8.12 0.05 -22.84
C LYS A 15 9.46 -0.69 -22.89
N GLU A 16 9.89 -1.23 -21.76
CA GLU A 16 11.16 -1.96 -21.61
C GLU A 16 11.01 -3.48 -21.79
N GLY A 17 9.80 -3.97 -22.10
CA GLY A 17 9.52 -5.40 -22.21
C GLY A 17 9.52 -6.15 -20.86
N ASP A 18 9.45 -5.43 -19.75
CA ASP A 18 9.47 -5.95 -18.37
C ASP A 18 8.08 -5.97 -17.72
N LEU A 19 7.02 -5.77 -18.52
CA LEU A 19 5.63 -6.01 -18.18
C LEU A 19 5.02 -6.92 -19.24
N ARG A 20 4.29 -7.95 -18.82
CA ARG A 20 3.46 -8.77 -19.70
C ARG A 20 1.99 -8.53 -19.40
N ARG A 21 1.23 -8.14 -20.43
CA ARG A 21 -0.24 -8.12 -20.37
C ARG A 21 -0.78 -9.52 -20.61
N VAL A 22 -1.66 -9.97 -19.73
CA VAL A 22 -2.35 -11.28 -19.80
C VAL A 22 -3.82 -11.00 -20.10
N ARG A 23 -4.23 -11.31 -21.34
CA ARG A 23 -5.58 -11.02 -21.86
C ARG A 23 -6.56 -12.18 -21.76
N VAL A 24 -6.03 -13.39 -21.63
CA VAL A 24 -6.85 -14.57 -21.36
C VAL A 24 -7.49 -14.40 -19.99
N GLU A 25 -8.71 -14.90 -19.84
CA GLU A 25 -9.35 -14.93 -18.53
C GLU A 25 -8.52 -15.76 -17.56
N VAL A 26 -8.31 -15.25 -16.35
CA VAL A 26 -7.65 -15.95 -15.25
C VAL A 26 -8.52 -15.93 -14.00
N ASP A 27 -8.47 -16.99 -13.23
CA ASP A 27 -9.18 -17.12 -11.97
C ASP A 27 -8.35 -16.53 -10.79
N PRO A 28 -8.90 -15.58 -10.01
CA PRO A 28 -8.23 -15.12 -8.79
C PRO A 28 -8.15 -16.22 -7.71
N TYR A 29 -8.89 -17.32 -7.86
CA TYR A 29 -8.75 -18.52 -7.08
C TYR A 29 -7.61 -19.40 -7.63
N LEU A 30 -6.48 -19.39 -6.92
CA LEU A 30 -5.25 -20.16 -7.17
C LEU A 30 -4.48 -19.83 -8.45
N GLU A 31 -5.16 -19.63 -9.59
CA GLU A 31 -4.51 -19.50 -10.90
C GLU A 31 -3.62 -18.25 -11.00
N VAL A 32 -4.12 -17.08 -10.61
CA VAL A 32 -3.30 -15.85 -10.56
C VAL A 32 -2.10 -16.03 -9.64
N GLY A 33 -2.29 -16.70 -8.49
CA GLY A 33 -1.24 -16.99 -7.52
C GLY A 33 -0.14 -17.84 -8.13
N GLU A 34 -0.51 -18.98 -8.73
CA GLU A 34 0.41 -19.93 -9.37
C GLU A 34 1.19 -19.29 -10.53
N ILE A 35 0.51 -18.53 -11.40
CA ILE A 35 1.18 -17.83 -12.50
C ILE A 35 2.21 -16.83 -11.96
N THR A 36 1.79 -16.03 -10.97
CA THR A 36 2.65 -15.00 -10.38
C THR A 36 3.87 -15.61 -9.68
N ASP A 37 3.68 -16.69 -8.93
CA ASP A 37 4.74 -17.41 -8.20
C ASP A 37 5.81 -17.95 -9.15
N ARG A 38 5.40 -18.64 -10.23
CA ARG A 38 6.33 -19.16 -11.25
C ARG A 38 7.13 -18.04 -11.92
N VAL A 39 6.46 -16.94 -12.27
CA VAL A 39 7.09 -15.79 -12.92
C VAL A 39 8.05 -15.07 -11.98
N ASN A 40 7.71 -14.93 -10.69
CA ASN A 40 8.61 -14.36 -9.69
C ASN A 40 9.88 -15.23 -9.54
N LYS A 41 9.71 -16.54 -9.33
CA LYS A 41 10.81 -17.49 -9.13
C LYS A 41 11.73 -17.62 -10.34
N SER A 42 11.22 -17.35 -11.55
CA SER A 42 12.04 -17.31 -12.77
C SER A 42 12.67 -15.94 -13.03
N GLY A 43 12.50 -14.94 -12.15
CA GLY A 43 12.94 -13.55 -12.38
C GLY A 43 12.24 -12.87 -13.56
N GLY A 44 11.02 -13.32 -13.89
CA GLY A 44 10.23 -12.88 -15.04
C GLY A 44 9.61 -11.48 -14.88
N PRO A 45 8.85 -11.01 -15.89
CA PRO A 45 8.31 -9.65 -15.94
C PRO A 45 7.25 -9.39 -14.87
N ALA A 46 6.90 -8.12 -14.66
CA ALA A 46 5.65 -7.77 -13.99
C ALA A 46 4.46 -8.24 -14.83
N LEU A 47 3.31 -8.49 -14.21
CA LEU A 47 2.12 -9.00 -14.89
C LEU A 47 0.97 -8.01 -14.75
N LEU A 48 0.26 -7.78 -15.84
CA LEU A 48 -1.01 -7.05 -15.84
C LEU A 48 -2.09 -7.99 -16.38
N PHE A 49 -2.89 -8.56 -15.50
CA PHE A 49 -4.05 -9.38 -15.86
C PHE A 49 -5.21 -8.45 -16.21
N GLU A 50 -5.62 -8.45 -17.48
CA GLU A 50 -6.66 -7.55 -17.99
C GLU A 50 -8.07 -8.15 -17.90
N ASN A 51 -8.16 -9.47 -17.68
CA ASN A 51 -9.42 -10.20 -17.58
C ASN A 51 -9.38 -11.16 -16.37
N VAL A 52 -9.80 -10.66 -15.20
CA VAL A 52 -9.85 -11.45 -13.96
C VAL A 52 -11.29 -11.88 -13.72
N ARG A 53 -11.52 -13.18 -13.59
CA ARG A 53 -12.87 -13.72 -13.38
C ARG A 53 -13.55 -13.05 -12.17
N GLY A 54 -14.78 -12.59 -12.37
CA GLY A 54 -15.59 -11.95 -11.33
C GLY A 54 -15.28 -10.47 -11.07
N SER A 55 -14.31 -9.86 -11.77
CA SER A 55 -13.94 -8.46 -11.61
C SER A 55 -13.69 -7.77 -12.96
N ALA A 56 -14.23 -6.56 -13.14
CA ALA A 56 -13.89 -5.71 -14.28
C ALA A 56 -12.55 -4.97 -14.11
N MET A 57 -11.99 -4.98 -12.89
CA MET A 57 -10.77 -4.28 -12.54
C MET A 57 -9.54 -5.13 -12.93
N PRO A 58 -8.61 -4.61 -13.74
CA PRO A 58 -7.34 -5.27 -14.02
C PRO A 58 -6.50 -5.45 -12.76
N LEU A 59 -5.65 -6.47 -12.75
CA LEU A 59 -4.80 -6.81 -11.60
C LEU A 59 -3.31 -6.77 -11.99
N ALA A 60 -2.57 -5.88 -11.35
CA ALA A 60 -1.12 -5.77 -11.46
C ALA A 60 -0.43 -6.62 -10.39
N MET A 61 0.36 -7.59 -10.83
CA MET A 61 1.12 -8.52 -9.98
C MET A 61 2.61 -8.47 -10.31
N ASN A 62 3.43 -8.99 -9.40
CA ASN A 62 4.88 -9.11 -9.56
C ASN A 62 5.61 -7.77 -9.85
N VAL A 63 4.99 -6.64 -9.52
CA VAL A 63 5.48 -5.28 -9.84
C VAL A 63 6.85 -5.01 -9.22
N PHE A 64 7.10 -5.52 -8.01
CA PHE A 64 8.36 -5.40 -7.29
C PHE A 64 9.22 -6.68 -7.27
N GLY A 65 8.84 -7.72 -8.02
CA GLY A 65 9.46 -9.06 -7.88
C GLY A 65 10.88 -9.24 -8.42
N THR A 66 11.61 -8.16 -8.70
CA THR A 66 13.06 -8.23 -8.96
C THR A 66 13.74 -6.99 -8.38
N ASP A 67 14.99 -7.13 -7.95
CA ASP A 67 15.81 -5.99 -7.50
C ASP A 67 15.89 -4.88 -8.55
N ARG A 68 16.01 -5.24 -9.83
CA ARG A 68 16.04 -4.27 -10.93
C ARG A 68 14.75 -3.45 -10.97
N ARG A 69 13.58 -4.08 -10.83
CA ARG A 69 12.29 -3.37 -10.80
C ARG A 69 12.15 -2.54 -9.53
N MET A 70 12.58 -3.05 -8.38
CA MET A 70 12.57 -2.31 -7.12
C MET A 70 13.41 -1.02 -7.24
N LEU A 71 14.69 -1.14 -7.60
CA LEU A 71 15.60 0.00 -7.75
C LEU A 71 15.05 1.02 -8.75
N LYS A 72 14.51 0.55 -9.87
CA LYS A 72 13.84 1.38 -10.87
C LYS A 72 12.64 2.13 -10.30
N ALA A 73 11.77 1.45 -9.55
CA ALA A 73 10.58 2.04 -8.94
C ALA A 73 10.93 3.22 -8.02
N LEU A 74 12.03 3.09 -7.26
CA LEU A 74 12.54 4.14 -6.38
C LEU A 74 13.43 5.17 -7.07
N GLY A 75 13.72 4.99 -8.37
CA GLY A 75 14.61 5.84 -9.13
C GLY A 75 16.05 5.80 -8.66
N LEU A 76 16.51 4.63 -8.20
CA LEU A 76 17.83 4.36 -7.64
C LEU A 76 18.66 3.49 -8.57
N LYS A 77 19.99 3.58 -8.46
CA LYS A 77 20.92 2.68 -9.17
C LYS A 77 21.39 1.52 -8.29
N SER A 78 21.36 1.68 -6.98
CA SER A 78 21.73 0.66 -6.01
C SER A 78 21.04 0.91 -4.66
N TYR A 79 20.96 -0.12 -3.82
CA TYR A 79 20.41 0.03 -2.47
C TYR A 79 21.30 0.89 -1.56
N ALA A 80 22.60 1.01 -1.86
CA ALA A 80 23.51 1.90 -1.13
C ALA A 80 23.06 3.37 -1.22
N GLU A 81 22.49 3.77 -2.37
CA GLU A 81 21.93 5.12 -2.52
C GLU A 81 20.77 5.40 -1.55
N ILE A 82 20.06 4.38 -1.03
CA ILE A 82 19.02 4.55 0.00
C ILE A 82 19.67 4.94 1.32
N SER A 83 20.72 4.23 1.73
CA SER A 83 21.44 4.52 2.97
C SER A 83 22.05 5.91 2.96
N ASP A 84 22.65 6.32 1.84
CA ASP A 84 23.19 7.67 1.66
C ASP A 84 22.08 8.73 1.72
N LYS A 85 20.95 8.45 1.07
CA LYS A 85 19.74 9.28 1.11
C LYS A 85 19.21 9.43 2.54
N ILE A 86 19.01 8.33 3.27
CA ILE A 86 18.51 8.34 4.67
C ILE A 86 19.52 9.04 5.60
N GLY A 87 20.81 8.79 5.43
CA GLY A 87 21.87 9.46 6.18
C GLY A 87 21.84 10.98 6.00
N GLY A 88 21.47 11.46 4.81
CA GLY A 88 21.26 12.89 4.53
C GLY A 88 20.04 13.50 5.21
N LEU A 89 19.00 12.71 5.54
CA LEU A 89 17.85 13.17 6.33
C LEU A 89 18.19 13.31 7.82
N LEU A 90 19.03 12.40 8.35
CA LEU A 90 19.39 12.35 9.77
C LEU A 90 20.50 13.33 10.17
N LYS A 91 21.25 13.87 9.19
CA LYS A 91 22.34 14.83 9.45
C LYS A 91 21.98 16.22 8.92
N PRO A 92 21.46 17.13 9.76
CA PRO A 92 21.52 18.55 9.45
C PRO A 92 22.97 18.98 9.62
N GLU A 93 23.79 18.84 8.58
CA GLU A 93 25.05 19.57 8.53
C GLU A 93 24.71 21.06 8.48
N LEU A 94 24.71 21.71 9.65
CA LEU A 94 24.61 23.16 9.75
C LEU A 94 25.86 23.73 9.07
N PRO A 95 25.71 24.42 7.94
CA PRO A 95 26.87 24.95 7.25
C PRO A 95 27.49 26.07 8.08
N HIS A 96 28.78 25.98 8.33
CA HIS A 96 29.54 27.08 8.90
C HIS A 96 29.94 28.06 7.79
N GLY A 97 29.47 29.31 7.86
CA GLY A 97 29.94 30.44 7.03
C GLY A 97 29.03 30.87 5.86
N PHE A 98 29.37 32.00 5.23
CA PHE A 98 28.60 32.64 4.15
C PHE A 98 28.53 31.80 2.84
N SER A 99 29.52 30.96 2.56
CA SER A 99 29.50 29.99 1.46
C SER A 99 28.52 28.85 1.72
N GLY A 100 28.49 28.38 2.97
CA GLY A 100 27.56 27.35 3.43
C GLY A 100 26.10 27.80 3.41
N LEU A 101 25.82 29.10 3.54
CA LEU A 101 24.47 29.66 3.38
C LEU A 101 23.92 29.44 1.96
N ARG A 102 24.71 29.66 0.90
CA ARG A 102 24.25 29.46 -0.48
C ARG A 102 24.04 27.97 -0.80
N GLU A 103 24.89 27.11 -0.26
CA GLU A 103 24.77 25.65 -0.38
C GLU A 103 23.59 25.12 0.44
N ALA A 104 23.34 25.65 1.64
CA ALA A 104 22.13 25.40 2.41
C ALA A 104 20.89 25.91 1.71
N PHE A 105 20.88 27.08 1.07
CA PHE A 105 19.72 27.53 0.30
C PHE A 105 19.42 26.61 -0.89
N GLY A 106 20.44 26.06 -1.56
CA GLY A 106 20.29 25.04 -2.59
C GLY A 106 19.75 23.70 -2.06
N LYS A 107 20.27 23.23 -0.91
CA LYS A 107 19.79 22.03 -0.20
C LYS A 107 18.41 22.25 0.46
N LEU A 108 18.07 23.45 0.90
CA LEU A 108 16.75 23.82 1.41
C LEU A 108 15.71 23.80 0.28
N GLY A 109 16.11 24.17 -0.95
CA GLY A 109 15.25 24.03 -2.13
C GLY A 109 14.85 22.58 -2.42
N SER A 110 15.76 21.61 -2.23
CA SER A 110 15.44 20.19 -2.35
C SER A 110 14.70 19.63 -1.12
N VAL A 111 14.89 20.20 0.07
CA VAL A 111 14.19 19.83 1.32
C VAL A 111 12.79 20.44 1.44
N ALA A 112 12.54 21.58 0.81
CA ALA A 112 11.23 22.21 0.67
C ALA A 112 10.27 21.42 -0.24
N HIS A 113 10.64 20.22 -0.68
CA HIS A 113 9.80 19.31 -1.47
C HIS A 113 9.43 18.03 -0.72
N ILE A 114 9.61 17.99 0.60
CA ILE A 114 9.51 16.74 1.35
C ILE A 114 8.16 16.56 2.10
N PRO A 115 7.56 17.57 2.77
CA PRO A 115 6.29 17.34 3.47
C PRO A 115 5.16 17.02 2.49
N PRO A 116 4.24 16.09 2.84
CA PRO A 116 3.08 15.80 2.02
C PRO A 116 2.24 17.05 1.79
N LYS A 117 1.66 17.15 0.59
CA LYS A 117 0.84 18.29 0.15
C LYS A 117 -0.62 17.86 0.12
N LYS A 118 -1.48 18.60 0.80
CA LYS A 118 -2.93 18.41 0.70
C LYS A 118 -3.45 18.93 -0.64
N VAL A 119 -4.30 18.15 -1.29
CA VAL A 119 -5.05 18.53 -2.49
C VAL A 119 -6.55 18.35 -2.26
N SER A 120 -7.38 19.11 -2.99
CA SER A 120 -8.85 19.03 -2.88
C SER A 120 -9.47 18.08 -3.90
N ASN A 121 -8.83 17.90 -5.06
CA ASN A 121 -9.26 17.01 -6.13
C ASN A 121 -8.19 15.94 -6.33
N ALA A 122 -8.61 14.68 -6.37
CA ALA A 122 -7.73 13.53 -6.47
C ALA A 122 -8.31 12.47 -7.41
N PRO A 123 -7.50 11.87 -8.31
CA PRO A 123 -7.95 10.79 -9.16
C PRO A 123 -8.58 9.62 -8.39
N CYS A 124 -8.08 9.29 -7.19
CA CYS A 124 -8.64 8.21 -6.37
C CYS A 124 -10.10 8.44 -5.92
N GLN A 125 -10.69 9.60 -6.21
CA GLN A 125 -12.05 9.98 -5.81
C GLN A 125 -12.97 10.30 -6.99
N GLU A 126 -12.61 9.91 -8.21
CA GLU A 126 -13.43 10.10 -9.41
C GLU A 126 -14.77 9.33 -9.32
N VAL A 127 -14.73 8.13 -8.76
CA VAL A 127 -15.90 7.30 -8.46
C VAL A 127 -16.00 7.12 -6.94
N VAL A 128 -17.20 7.34 -6.38
CA VAL A 128 -17.48 7.19 -4.95
C VAL A 128 -18.70 6.29 -4.78
N ARG A 129 -18.54 5.20 -4.02
CA ARG A 129 -19.62 4.28 -3.65
C ARG A 129 -19.73 4.23 -2.13
N THR A 130 -20.92 4.47 -1.60
CA THR A 130 -21.19 4.49 -0.15
C THR A 130 -22.37 3.61 0.21
N GLY A 131 -22.42 3.18 1.47
CA GLY A 131 -23.53 2.38 2.00
C GLY A 131 -23.73 1.08 1.19
N ASP A 132 -24.95 0.84 0.72
CA ASP A 132 -25.31 -0.40 0.01
C ASP A 132 -24.68 -0.52 -1.39
N ALA A 133 -24.11 0.57 -1.93
CA ALA A 133 -23.36 0.53 -3.19
C ALA A 133 -21.93 -0.02 -3.01
N VAL A 134 -21.46 -0.20 -1.77
CA VAL A 134 -20.18 -0.85 -1.48
C VAL A 134 -20.29 -2.33 -1.80
N ASP A 135 -19.41 -2.81 -2.67
CA ASP A 135 -19.30 -4.22 -3.01
C ASP A 135 -17.83 -4.62 -3.15
N LEU A 136 -17.26 -5.20 -2.09
CA LEU A 136 -15.91 -5.74 -2.09
C LEU A 136 -15.75 -6.95 -3.03
N ASP A 137 -16.85 -7.60 -3.46
CA ASP A 137 -16.78 -8.71 -4.40
C ASP A 137 -16.43 -8.27 -5.81
N ALA A 138 -16.60 -6.99 -6.12
CA ALA A 138 -16.20 -6.40 -7.39
C ALA A 138 -14.69 -6.08 -7.48
N ILE A 139 -13.93 -6.23 -6.39
CA ILE A 139 -12.49 -5.96 -6.33
C ILE A 139 -11.75 -7.31 -6.32
N PRO A 140 -10.72 -7.52 -7.15
CA PRO A 140 -10.10 -8.84 -7.33
C PRO A 140 -9.19 -9.21 -6.14
N ALA A 141 -9.80 -9.73 -5.06
CA ALA A 141 -9.10 -10.37 -3.95
C ALA A 141 -8.55 -11.74 -4.37
N LEU A 142 -7.41 -12.14 -3.80
CA LEU A 142 -6.71 -13.37 -4.20
C LEU A 142 -6.87 -14.47 -3.16
N HIS A 143 -7.23 -15.67 -3.61
CA HIS A 143 -7.08 -16.89 -2.82
C HIS A 143 -5.85 -17.61 -3.37
N THR A 144 -4.73 -17.52 -2.66
CA THR A 144 -3.41 -17.78 -3.27
C THR A 144 -3.01 -19.25 -3.10
N TRP A 145 -3.23 -19.81 -1.93
CA TRP A 145 -2.87 -21.18 -1.59
C TRP A 145 -4.09 -22.04 -1.30
N PRO A 146 -4.04 -23.36 -1.56
CA PRO A 146 -5.21 -24.24 -1.47
C PRO A 146 -5.93 -24.25 -0.11
N ASP A 147 -5.18 -24.05 0.98
CA ASP A 147 -5.73 -24.06 2.34
C ASP A 147 -5.87 -22.64 2.92
N ASP A 148 -5.74 -21.57 2.11
CA ASP A 148 -6.04 -20.22 2.59
C ASP A 148 -7.51 -20.14 3.05
N GLY A 149 -7.78 -19.52 4.20
CA GLY A 149 -9.11 -19.43 4.79
C GLY A 149 -10.09 -18.52 4.04
N GLY A 150 -9.67 -17.87 2.96
CA GLY A 150 -10.49 -16.94 2.20
C GLY A 150 -9.72 -16.24 1.08
N ALA A 151 -10.32 -15.17 0.55
CA ALA A 151 -9.66 -14.30 -0.42
C ALA A 151 -9.08 -13.07 0.30
N PHE A 152 -7.89 -12.65 -0.09
CA PHE A 152 -7.11 -11.61 0.57
C PHE A 152 -6.74 -10.46 -0.36
N PHE A 153 -6.73 -9.25 0.18
CA PHE A 153 -6.00 -8.13 -0.38
C PHE A 153 -4.63 -8.05 0.29
N ASN A 154 -3.57 -8.40 -0.44
CA ASN A 154 -2.24 -8.61 0.15
C ASN A 154 -1.35 -7.35 0.16
N LEU A 155 -1.81 -6.24 -0.44
CA LEU A 155 -1.00 -5.03 -0.61
C LEU A 155 -1.78 -3.76 -0.23
N GLY A 156 -2.52 -3.81 0.88
CA GLY A 156 -3.31 -2.69 1.36
C GLY A 156 -2.51 -1.74 2.25
N LEU A 157 -2.29 -0.51 1.79
CA LEU A 157 -1.68 0.56 2.57
C LEU A 157 -2.71 1.13 3.53
N THR A 158 -2.64 0.71 4.79
CA THR A 158 -3.62 1.00 5.83
C THR A 158 -3.19 2.18 6.67
N HIS A 159 -4.11 3.11 6.82
CA HIS A 159 -3.97 4.37 7.52
C HIS A 159 -4.80 4.34 8.78
N THR A 160 -4.17 4.72 9.88
CA THR A 160 -4.84 4.98 11.15
C THR A 160 -4.25 6.24 11.79
N LYS A 161 -4.92 6.75 12.82
CA LYS A 161 -4.37 7.77 13.70
C LYS A 161 -4.49 7.29 15.13
N ASP A 162 -3.48 7.62 15.92
CA ASP A 162 -3.53 7.42 17.37
C ASP A 162 -4.67 8.29 17.96
N PRO A 163 -5.64 7.72 18.70
CA PRO A 163 -6.73 8.50 19.28
C PRO A 163 -6.30 9.49 20.38
N ASP A 164 -5.16 9.26 21.04
CA ASP A 164 -4.61 10.15 22.08
C ASP A 164 -3.82 11.30 21.45
N THR A 165 -2.90 10.99 20.52
CA THR A 165 -1.91 11.96 20.02
C THR A 165 -2.25 12.53 18.64
N GLY A 166 -3.13 11.88 17.89
CA GLY A 166 -3.45 12.24 16.49
C GLY A 166 -2.33 11.93 15.49
N VAL A 167 -1.23 11.31 15.94
CA VAL A 167 -0.12 10.88 15.09
C VAL A 167 -0.62 9.83 14.10
N ARG A 168 -0.22 9.97 12.83
CA ARG A 168 -0.60 9.04 11.77
C ARG A 168 0.28 7.79 11.82
N ASN A 169 -0.26 6.66 11.38
CA ASN A 169 0.51 5.47 11.06
C ASN A 169 0.15 4.99 9.66
N LEU A 170 1.16 4.57 8.89
CA LEU A 170 1.00 3.88 7.62
C LEU A 170 1.58 2.47 7.73
N GLY A 171 0.75 1.46 7.51
CA GLY A 171 1.22 0.07 7.51
C GLY A 171 0.76 -0.69 6.28
N LEU A 172 1.58 -1.63 5.84
CA LEU A 172 1.17 -2.64 4.88
C LEU A 172 0.69 -3.89 5.62
N TYR A 173 -0.52 -4.36 5.27
CA TYR A 173 -1.14 -5.53 5.88
C TYR A 173 -1.80 -6.43 4.83
N ARG A 174 -1.91 -7.72 5.19
CA ARG A 174 -2.82 -8.67 4.53
C ARG A 174 -4.22 -8.50 5.10
N LEU A 175 -5.22 -8.57 4.24
CA LEU A 175 -6.60 -8.18 4.57
C LEU A 175 -7.56 -9.23 4.03
N GLN A 176 -8.15 -10.05 4.89
CA GLN A 176 -9.11 -11.07 4.46
C GLN A 176 -10.46 -10.42 4.14
N ARG A 177 -10.97 -10.64 2.93
CA ARG A 177 -12.35 -10.29 2.58
C ARG A 177 -13.28 -11.37 3.13
N HIS A 178 -14.20 -11.01 4.02
CA HIS A 178 -15.23 -11.91 4.53
C HIS A 178 -16.52 -11.86 3.72
N ASP A 179 -16.93 -10.66 3.32
CA ASP A 179 -18.14 -10.40 2.56
C ASP A 179 -18.02 -9.07 1.81
N LYS A 180 -19.13 -8.57 1.26
CA LYS A 180 -19.22 -7.34 0.48
C LYS A 180 -18.75 -6.08 1.20
N ARG A 181 -18.68 -6.07 2.54
CA ARG A 181 -18.38 -4.87 3.35
C ARG A 181 -17.45 -5.13 4.53
N THR A 182 -17.05 -6.38 4.78
CA THR A 182 -16.25 -6.73 5.95
C THR A 182 -14.86 -7.23 5.58
N ILE A 183 -13.85 -6.64 6.20
CA ILE A 183 -12.44 -7.04 6.09
C ILE A 183 -11.89 -7.44 7.48
N GLY A 184 -11.23 -8.60 7.56
CA GLY A 184 -10.45 -8.99 8.73
C GLY A 184 -9.09 -8.27 8.76
N MET A 185 -8.82 -7.53 9.84
CA MET A 185 -7.60 -6.74 10.00
C MET A 185 -6.51 -7.52 10.73
N HIS A 186 -5.73 -8.33 10.00
CA HIS A 186 -4.57 -9.01 10.57
C HIS A 186 -3.40 -8.04 10.79
N TRP A 187 -3.41 -7.35 11.92
CA TRP A 187 -2.29 -6.55 12.40
C TRP A 187 -1.42 -7.33 13.40
N GLN A 188 -0.16 -7.53 13.06
CA GLN A 188 0.78 -8.19 13.97
C GLN A 188 0.99 -7.38 15.25
N ILE A 189 1.19 -8.11 16.35
CA ILE A 189 1.26 -7.66 17.76
C ILE A 189 2.19 -6.46 18.01
N HIS A 190 3.20 -6.27 17.16
CA HIS A 190 4.25 -5.26 17.29
C HIS A 190 4.06 -4.01 16.43
N LYS A 191 2.92 -3.84 15.73
CA LYS A 191 2.67 -2.65 14.89
C LYS A 191 1.87 -1.59 15.65
N ASP A 192 2.22 -0.31 15.46
CA ASP A 192 1.59 0.84 16.13
C ASP A 192 0.08 0.92 15.94
N SER A 193 -0.44 0.45 14.80
CA SER A 193 -1.89 0.38 14.53
C SER A 193 -2.67 -0.50 15.53
N ARG A 194 -2.08 -1.58 16.08
CA ARG A 194 -2.76 -2.38 17.12
C ARG A 194 -2.90 -1.56 18.40
N ASN A 195 -1.88 -0.76 18.75
CA ASN A 195 -1.96 0.13 19.89
C ASN A 195 -3.07 1.17 19.69
N HIS A 196 -3.23 1.74 18.49
CA HIS A 196 -4.31 2.68 18.19
C HIS A 196 -5.69 2.09 18.47
N TYR A 197 -5.93 0.82 18.11
CA TYR A 197 -7.19 0.16 18.42
C TYR A 197 -7.36 -0.21 19.87
N GLN A 198 -6.29 -0.62 20.55
CA GLN A 198 -6.36 -0.84 21.99
C GLN A 198 -6.69 0.46 22.73
N VAL A 199 -6.13 1.59 22.30
CA VAL A 199 -6.46 2.93 22.81
C VAL A 199 -7.95 3.24 22.53
N ALA A 200 -8.40 3.10 21.28
CA ALA A 200 -9.79 3.36 20.89
C ALA A 200 -10.77 2.47 21.67
N ALA A 201 -10.48 1.17 21.80
CA ALA A 201 -11.28 0.22 22.56
C ALA A 201 -11.33 0.56 24.05
N ARG A 202 -10.20 0.98 24.66
CA ARG A 202 -10.19 1.47 26.05
C ARG A 202 -11.06 2.72 26.26
N ARG A 203 -11.18 3.55 25.23
CA ARG A 203 -12.04 4.75 25.22
C ARG A 203 -13.51 4.45 24.86
N GLY A 204 -13.82 3.23 24.40
CA GLY A 204 -15.14 2.90 23.87
C GLY A 204 -15.45 3.62 22.54
N GLU A 205 -14.42 4.02 21.80
CA GLU A 205 -14.53 4.75 20.53
C GLU A 205 -14.24 3.84 19.34
N ARG A 206 -14.90 4.11 18.21
CA ARG A 206 -14.61 3.46 16.93
C ARG A 206 -13.28 3.97 16.38
N LEU A 207 -12.45 3.10 15.81
CA LEU A 207 -11.22 3.52 15.13
C LEU A 207 -11.48 3.70 13.63
N PRO A 208 -11.26 4.91 13.06
CA PRO A 208 -11.32 5.09 11.62
C PRO A 208 -10.13 4.43 10.93
N VAL A 209 -10.38 3.80 9.78
CA VAL A 209 -9.37 3.16 8.94
C VAL A 209 -9.59 3.54 7.49
N ALA A 210 -8.50 3.82 6.77
CA ALA A 210 -8.51 3.95 5.31
C ALA A 210 -7.42 3.07 4.68
N ILE A 211 -7.76 2.32 3.64
CA ILE A 211 -6.85 1.38 2.98
C ILE A 211 -6.72 1.79 1.52
N ALA A 212 -5.50 2.16 1.10
CA ALA A 212 -5.21 2.57 -0.26
C ALA A 212 -4.49 1.46 -1.04
N PHE A 213 -4.87 1.26 -2.29
CA PHE A 213 -4.27 0.33 -3.23
C PHE A 213 -3.77 1.06 -4.47
N GLY A 214 -2.73 0.51 -5.11
CA GLY A 214 -2.18 1.07 -6.34
C GLY A 214 -1.50 2.44 -6.17
N CYS A 215 -0.98 2.71 -4.98
CA CYS A 215 -0.28 3.95 -4.65
C CYS A 215 1.00 4.13 -5.50
N PRO A 216 1.57 5.36 -5.56
CA PRO A 216 2.88 5.59 -6.16
C PRO A 216 3.93 4.61 -5.60
N PRO A 217 4.82 4.04 -6.42
CA PRO A 217 5.72 2.98 -5.96
C PRO A 217 6.59 3.32 -4.75
N ALA A 218 7.06 4.58 -4.66
CA ALA A 218 7.83 5.05 -3.51
C ALA A 218 7.02 5.06 -2.21
N VAL A 219 5.71 5.34 -2.29
CA VAL A 219 4.79 5.30 -1.14
C VAL A 219 4.54 3.86 -0.71
N THR A 220 4.31 2.95 -1.67
CA THR A 220 4.13 1.52 -1.38
C THR A 220 5.37 0.93 -0.71
N TYR A 221 6.56 1.29 -1.17
CA TYR A 221 7.82 0.89 -0.53
C TYR A 221 7.97 1.49 0.87
N ALA A 222 7.72 2.79 1.04
CA ALA A 222 7.84 3.48 2.32
C ALA A 222 6.98 2.84 3.42
N ALA A 223 5.78 2.35 3.09
CA ALA A 223 4.89 1.64 4.01
C ALA A 223 5.44 0.31 4.55
N THR A 224 6.53 -0.20 3.98
CA THR A 224 7.22 -1.42 4.41
C THR A 224 8.58 -1.16 5.05
N ALA A 225 9.10 0.06 4.92
CA ALA A 225 10.45 0.39 5.37
C ALA A 225 10.49 0.45 6.91
N PRO A 226 11.51 -0.15 7.56
CA PRO A 226 11.71 -0.01 9.00
C PRO A 226 12.29 1.37 9.30
N LEU A 227 11.43 2.39 9.30
CA LEU A 227 11.83 3.77 9.58
C LEU A 227 11.97 4.02 11.09
N PRO A 228 12.90 4.88 11.51
CA PRO A 228 12.88 5.46 12.85
C PRO A 228 11.53 6.11 13.15
N GLY A 229 11.05 6.00 14.39
CA GLY A 229 9.70 6.48 14.76
C GLY A 229 9.48 8.00 14.65
N ASP A 230 10.54 8.77 14.46
CA ASP A 230 10.50 10.22 14.19
C ASP A 230 10.36 10.57 12.71
N ILE A 231 10.46 9.59 11.80
CA ILE A 231 10.37 9.78 10.35
C ILE A 231 9.02 9.27 9.83
N ASP A 232 8.18 10.21 9.41
CA ASP A 232 6.92 9.94 8.71
C ASP A 232 7.16 9.26 7.34
N GLU A 233 6.38 8.21 7.03
CA GLU A 233 6.54 7.41 5.81
C GLU A 233 6.32 8.24 4.53
N TYR A 234 5.47 9.26 4.58
CA TYR A 234 5.22 10.14 3.44
C TYR A 234 6.36 11.12 3.21
N LEU A 235 6.99 11.58 4.29
CA LEU A 235 8.22 12.36 4.23
C LEU A 235 9.32 11.54 3.52
N PHE A 236 9.50 10.29 3.94
CA PHE A 236 10.46 9.38 3.33
C PHE A 236 10.13 9.09 1.85
N ALA A 237 8.88 8.76 1.53
CA ALA A 237 8.43 8.55 0.15
C ALA A 237 8.67 9.78 -0.73
N GLY A 238 8.34 10.97 -0.23
CA GLY A 238 8.52 12.24 -0.92
C GLY A 238 9.98 12.53 -1.24
N PHE A 239 10.86 12.21 -0.30
CA PHE A 239 12.30 12.30 -0.47
C PHE A 239 12.86 11.28 -1.48
N VAL A 240 12.43 10.02 -1.40
CA VAL A 240 12.85 8.98 -2.36
C VAL A 240 12.46 9.36 -3.79
N GLN A 241 11.23 9.85 -3.99
CA GLN A 241 10.74 10.23 -5.31
C GLN A 241 11.15 11.63 -5.77
N GLY A 242 11.74 12.45 -4.88
CA GLY A 242 12.15 13.83 -5.17
C GLY A 242 10.99 14.81 -5.40
N LYS A 243 9.77 14.44 -4.99
CA LYS A 243 8.54 15.24 -5.12
C LYS A 243 7.64 14.96 -3.91
N ARG A 244 6.95 15.98 -3.40
CA ARG A 244 5.93 15.83 -2.34
C ARG A 244 4.88 14.79 -2.73
N VAL A 245 4.49 13.94 -1.78
CA VAL A 245 3.32 13.07 -1.95
C VAL A 245 2.07 13.93 -1.82
N GLU A 246 1.20 13.89 -2.83
CA GLU A 246 -0.08 14.57 -2.79
C GLU A 246 -1.09 13.68 -2.05
N MET A 247 -1.74 14.26 -1.04
CA MET A 247 -2.67 13.60 -0.13
C MET A 247 -4.05 14.25 -0.22
N VAL A 248 -5.10 13.46 -0.12
CA VAL A 248 -6.49 13.93 -0.13
C VAL A 248 -7.21 13.45 1.13
N ASP A 249 -8.16 14.24 1.63
CA ASP A 249 -9.03 13.81 2.73
C ASP A 249 -9.96 12.69 2.25
N CYS A 250 -10.12 11.67 3.08
CA CYS A 250 -11.11 10.61 2.89
C CYS A 250 -12.54 11.19 2.93
N LYS A 251 -13.50 10.49 2.30
CA LYS A 251 -14.89 10.96 2.19
C LYS A 251 -15.71 10.75 3.47
N THR A 252 -15.44 9.70 4.22
CA THR A 252 -16.27 9.21 5.33
C THR A 252 -15.52 9.04 6.65
N VAL A 253 -14.19 9.07 6.62
CA VAL A 253 -13.33 8.97 7.81
C VAL A 253 -12.39 10.17 7.92
N PRO A 254 -11.97 10.60 9.13
CA PRO A 254 -11.10 11.76 9.34
C PRO A 254 -9.61 11.48 9.05
N LEU A 255 -9.33 10.80 7.94
CA LEU A 255 -7.99 10.38 7.50
C LEU A 255 -7.62 10.98 6.15
N GLN A 256 -6.36 10.81 5.77
CA GLN A 256 -5.84 11.24 4.46
C GLN A 256 -5.14 10.06 3.80
N VAL A 257 -5.28 9.99 2.48
CA VAL A 257 -4.70 8.93 1.63
C VAL A 257 -3.99 9.55 0.42
N PRO A 258 -3.09 8.82 -0.27
CA PRO A 258 -2.45 9.30 -1.49
C PRO A 258 -3.48 9.63 -2.56
N ALA A 259 -3.39 10.83 -3.15
CA ALA A 259 -4.32 11.30 -4.18
C ALA A 259 -4.26 10.44 -5.46
N GLU A 260 -3.10 9.86 -5.72
CA GLU A 260 -2.81 9.02 -6.89
C GLU A 260 -3.06 7.51 -6.66
N ALA A 261 -3.71 7.13 -5.55
CA ALA A 261 -4.15 5.76 -5.34
C ALA A 261 -5.16 5.33 -6.43
N GLU A 262 -5.23 4.03 -6.72
CA GLU A 262 -6.19 3.49 -7.69
C GLU A 262 -7.54 3.22 -7.03
N VAL A 263 -7.52 2.67 -5.81
CA VAL A 263 -8.69 2.31 -5.01
C VAL A 263 -8.42 2.65 -3.55
N VAL A 264 -9.43 3.18 -2.86
CA VAL A 264 -9.39 3.45 -1.42
C VAL A 264 -10.64 2.89 -0.77
N LEU A 265 -10.45 2.10 0.28
CA LEU A 265 -11.52 1.61 1.15
C LEU A 265 -11.50 2.43 2.43
N GLU A 266 -12.66 2.90 2.87
CA GLU A 266 -12.81 3.69 4.09
C GLU A 266 -13.85 3.03 5.00
N GLY A 267 -13.54 2.96 6.29
CA GLY A 267 -14.38 2.26 7.23
C GLY A 267 -13.99 2.44 8.68
N TRP A 268 -14.65 1.66 9.53
CA TRP A 268 -14.52 1.74 10.97
C TRP A 268 -14.34 0.38 11.60
N LEU A 269 -13.48 0.35 12.61
CA LEU A 269 -13.36 -0.77 13.54
C LEU A 269 -14.17 -0.49 14.79
N GLU A 270 -15.07 -1.42 15.11
CA GLU A 270 -15.85 -1.40 16.34
C GLU A 270 -15.08 -2.12 17.46
N PRO A 271 -14.97 -1.54 18.66
CA PRO A 271 -14.40 -2.23 19.81
C PRO A 271 -15.10 -3.58 20.07
N GLY A 272 -14.33 -4.66 20.05
CA GLY A 272 -14.79 -6.01 20.38
C GLY A 272 -15.47 -6.77 19.24
N VAL A 273 -15.64 -6.17 18.06
CA VAL A 273 -16.16 -6.89 16.89
C VAL A 273 -15.01 -7.57 16.16
N MET A 274 -15.02 -8.90 16.18
CA MET A 274 -13.95 -9.73 15.66
C MET A 274 -14.48 -10.72 14.61
N ARG A 275 -13.61 -11.16 13.70
CA ARG A 275 -13.83 -12.25 12.74
C ARG A 275 -12.59 -13.14 12.71
N ASP A 276 -12.79 -14.42 12.46
CA ASP A 276 -11.69 -15.36 12.29
C ASP A 276 -10.96 -15.07 10.97
N GLU A 277 -9.64 -14.84 11.04
CA GLU A 277 -8.77 -14.69 9.86
C GLU A 277 -7.88 -15.91 9.71
N GLY A 278 -7.57 -16.25 8.47
CA GLY A 278 -6.70 -17.37 8.13
C GLY A 278 -7.43 -18.72 8.10
N PRO A 279 -6.71 -19.84 7.96
CA PRO A 279 -5.25 -19.91 7.85
C PRO A 279 -4.72 -19.21 6.58
N PHE A 280 -3.44 -18.86 6.56
CA PHE A 280 -2.84 -18.10 5.45
C PHE A 280 -1.42 -18.56 5.17
N GLY A 281 -1.10 -18.86 3.91
CA GLY A 281 0.27 -19.23 3.50
C GLY A 281 1.23 -18.04 3.63
N ASP A 282 2.09 -18.09 4.63
CA ASP A 282 2.93 -16.95 5.03
C ASP A 282 4.32 -16.99 4.36
N HIS A 283 5.06 -15.89 4.47
CA HIS A 283 6.41 -15.69 3.93
C HIS A 283 7.45 -16.71 4.43
N THR A 284 7.13 -17.45 5.50
CA THR A 284 7.95 -18.55 6.01
C THR A 284 7.81 -19.85 5.20
N GLY A 285 6.82 -19.92 4.30
CA GLY A 285 6.46 -21.12 3.55
C GLY A 285 5.53 -22.07 4.32
N PHE A 286 4.97 -21.64 5.45
CA PHE A 286 4.01 -22.39 6.26
C PHE A 286 2.70 -21.60 6.44
N TYR A 287 1.62 -22.30 6.76
CA TYR A 287 0.36 -21.64 7.10
C TYR A 287 0.43 -21.05 8.52
N THR A 288 0.11 -19.76 8.64
CA THR A 288 -0.31 -19.18 9.92
C THR A 288 -1.65 -19.78 10.31
N PRO A 289 -1.87 -20.18 11.59
CA PRO A 289 -3.16 -20.69 12.02
C PRO A 289 -4.26 -19.62 11.96
N MET A 290 -5.50 -20.08 12.05
CA MET A 290 -6.66 -19.21 12.15
C MET A 290 -6.73 -18.56 13.53
N GLU A 291 -6.92 -17.23 13.59
CA GLU A 291 -7.07 -16.46 14.82
C GLU A 291 -8.11 -15.35 14.67
N PRO A 292 -8.77 -14.91 15.76
CA PRO A 292 -9.74 -13.83 15.69
C PRO A 292 -9.06 -12.45 15.58
N PHE A 293 -9.42 -11.68 14.55
CA PHE A 293 -8.96 -10.31 14.32
C PHE A 293 -10.11 -9.31 14.24
N PRO A 294 -9.84 -8.01 14.49
CA PRO A 294 -10.86 -6.96 14.40
C PRO A 294 -11.46 -6.85 13.01
N ALA A 295 -12.78 -6.69 12.97
CA ALA A 295 -13.56 -6.67 11.74
C ALA A 295 -13.80 -5.23 11.28
N LEU A 296 -13.15 -4.83 10.19
CA LEU A 296 -13.32 -3.54 9.57
C LEU A 296 -14.58 -3.54 8.71
N THR A 297 -15.54 -2.67 9.06
CA THR A 297 -16.73 -2.42 8.25
C THR A 297 -16.45 -1.28 7.27
N ILE A 298 -16.58 -1.56 5.98
CA ILE A 298 -16.38 -0.60 4.89
C ILE A 298 -17.68 0.17 4.62
N ASP A 299 -17.59 1.49 4.73
CA ASP A 299 -18.69 2.43 4.51
C ASP A 299 -18.57 3.17 3.17
N CYS A 300 -17.36 3.27 2.65
CA CYS A 300 -17.09 3.95 1.39
C CYS A 300 -15.95 3.28 0.62
N VAL A 301 -16.13 3.18 -0.69
CA VAL A 301 -15.08 2.84 -1.65
C VAL A 301 -14.95 4.00 -2.61
N THR A 302 -13.76 4.57 -2.71
CA THR A 302 -13.42 5.54 -3.74
C THR A 302 -12.40 4.95 -4.70
N MET A 303 -12.50 5.29 -5.98
CA MET A 303 -11.57 4.79 -6.99
C MET A 303 -11.50 5.74 -8.18
N ARG A 304 -10.49 5.54 -9.02
CA ARG A 304 -10.42 6.14 -10.37
C ARG A 304 -11.56 5.63 -11.25
N GLU A 305 -11.84 6.28 -12.38
CA GLU A 305 -12.86 5.81 -13.35
C GLU A 305 -12.50 4.46 -13.99
N ASP A 306 -11.21 4.24 -14.27
CA ASP A 306 -10.68 3.02 -14.91
C ASP A 306 -9.67 2.29 -14.01
N PRO A 307 -10.05 1.92 -12.77
CA PRO A 307 -9.11 1.53 -11.73
C PRO A 307 -8.41 0.22 -12.05
N LEU A 308 -7.22 0.03 -11.49
CA LEU A 308 -6.55 -1.27 -11.42
C LEU A 308 -6.16 -1.60 -9.99
N LEU A 309 -6.19 -2.88 -9.61
CA LEU A 309 -5.69 -3.32 -8.32
C LEU A 309 -4.22 -3.70 -8.44
N GLN A 310 -3.42 -3.35 -7.43
CA GLN A 310 -2.08 -3.91 -7.26
C GLN A 310 -2.11 -4.92 -6.11
N SER A 311 -1.55 -6.10 -6.31
CA SER A 311 -1.40 -7.10 -5.26
C SER A 311 -0.07 -7.84 -5.37
N ILE A 312 0.18 -8.72 -4.40
CA ILE A 312 1.36 -9.58 -4.30
C ILE A 312 0.94 -11.00 -3.92
N VAL A 313 1.84 -11.95 -4.21
CA VAL A 313 1.80 -13.30 -3.65
C VAL A 313 2.74 -13.32 -2.45
N VAL A 314 2.33 -13.99 -1.38
CA VAL A 314 3.16 -14.25 -0.20
C VAL A 314 3.23 -15.75 -0.04
N GLY A 315 4.41 -16.31 0.24
CA GLY A 315 4.56 -17.74 0.41
C GLY A 315 6.03 -18.14 0.54
N ARG A 316 6.37 -19.35 0.11
CA ARG A 316 7.75 -19.85 0.19
C ARG A 316 8.69 -19.01 -0.68
N PRO A 317 9.75 -18.39 -0.11
CA PRO A 317 10.60 -17.45 -0.82
C PRO A 317 11.36 -18.09 -1.99
N PRO A 318 11.71 -17.31 -3.03
CA PRO A 318 11.38 -15.89 -3.19
C PRO A 318 9.90 -15.67 -3.58
N THR A 319 9.30 -14.60 -3.07
CA THR A 319 7.95 -14.12 -3.40
C THR A 319 7.91 -12.60 -3.38
#